data_AF-A0A1Y1V8E2-F1
#
_entry.id   AF-A0A1Y1V8E2-F1
#
_cell.length_a   1.000
_cell.length_b   1.000
_cell.length_c   1.000
_cell.angle_alpha   90.00
_cell.angle_beta   90.00
_cell.angle_gamma   90.00
#
_symmetry.space_group_name_H-M   'P 1'
#
loop_
_entity.id
_entity.type
_entity.pdbx_description
1 polymer ?
#
loop_
_entity_poly.entity_id
_entity_poly.type
_entity_poly.pdbx_seq_one_letter_code
_entity_poly.pdbx_strand_id
1 'polypeptide(L)'
;MDTSSNNESNEEINNINNVSIYTSQLSMESKTDDSTDKSIRKRIFEIIEPSVNSDVVSLIYDVSMIIAIVISIIPLAFKEEHKLFDIIDKVTVSIFIIDYILRYMTADYKLKNKSFVSFIKYPFTLWAIIDLLSILPSFLSMLNDGFKVVRIVRVIKPLKIIRIFKTFRYSNSILIIAEVIKHSKYPLMAVGTLSLLYILVSSLIIFNVEGDSFETFFDAVYWATVSLTTVGYGDIYPHTHEGRIVAMFSSLFGIALIALPSGIITAGYMDSINERNEKRKLKREKKKQVIRAASEEMLINDSIYSETIVADKDITSSYNINTLQ
;
A
#
# COMPACT_ATOMS: atom_id res chain seq x y z
N MET A 1 -39.43 -22.25 39.51
CA MET A 1 -38.95 -22.78 38.22
C MET A 1 -39.70 -22.01 37.16
N ASP A 2 -39.19 -20.86 36.69
CA ASP A 2 -39.75 -20.13 35.53
C ASP A 2 -38.94 -18.86 35.13
N THR A 3 -37.68 -18.74 35.57
CA THR A 3 -36.86 -17.55 35.29
C THR A 3 -35.73 -17.80 34.28
N SER A 4 -35.50 -19.04 33.83
CA SER A 4 -34.46 -19.33 32.82
C SER A 4 -34.98 -19.32 31.37
N SER A 5 -36.22 -19.75 31.10
CA SER A 5 -36.76 -19.76 29.72
C SER A 5 -37.07 -18.36 29.18
N ASN A 6 -37.38 -17.40 30.06
CA ASN A 6 -37.59 -16.00 29.68
C ASN A 6 -36.28 -15.24 29.36
N ASN A 7 -35.12 -15.74 29.77
CA ASN A 7 -33.83 -15.09 29.43
C ASN A 7 -33.28 -15.58 28.08
N GLU A 8 -33.42 -16.87 27.77
CA GLU A 8 -32.98 -17.44 26.48
C GLU A 8 -33.81 -16.90 25.31
N SER A 9 -35.13 -16.80 25.47
CA SER A 9 -36.03 -16.21 24.46
C SER A 9 -35.76 -14.71 24.23
N ASN A 10 -35.40 -13.96 25.28
CA ASN A 10 -35.04 -12.54 25.15
C ASN A 10 -33.65 -12.34 24.52
N GLU A 11 -32.70 -13.27 24.71
CA GLU A 11 -31.42 -13.24 24.00
C GLU A 11 -31.57 -13.58 22.50
N GLU A 12 -32.39 -14.56 22.14
CA GLU A 12 -32.68 -14.91 20.75
C GLU A 12 -33.39 -13.77 19.99
N ILE A 13 -34.41 -13.14 20.61
CA ILE A 13 -35.12 -12.00 20.01
C ILE A 13 -34.18 -10.79 19.82
N ASN A 14 -33.28 -10.54 20.78
CA ASN A 14 -32.27 -9.48 20.65
C ASN A 14 -31.24 -9.78 19.56
N ASN A 15 -30.91 -11.06 19.33
CA ASN A 15 -29.99 -11.45 18.27
C ASN A 15 -30.62 -11.29 16.88
N ILE A 16 -31.89 -11.69 16.72
CA ILE A 16 -32.67 -11.52 15.47
C ILE A 16 -32.85 -10.04 15.13
N ASN A 17 -33.18 -9.20 16.11
CA ASN A 17 -33.33 -7.76 15.92
C ASN A 17 -32.00 -7.10 15.51
N ASN A 18 -30.89 -7.52 16.10
CA ASN A 18 -29.57 -7.03 15.68
C ASN A 18 -29.24 -7.46 14.25
N VAL A 19 -29.49 -8.72 13.87
CA VAL A 19 -29.26 -9.23 12.50
C VAL A 19 -30.12 -8.50 11.47
N SER A 20 -31.40 -8.24 11.77
CA SER A 20 -32.31 -7.44 10.94
C SER A 20 -31.83 -5.99 10.75
N ILE A 21 -31.30 -5.36 11.81
CA ILE A 21 -30.71 -4.02 11.72
C ILE A 21 -29.45 -4.04 10.84
N TYR A 22 -28.61 -5.06 10.94
CA TYR A 22 -27.41 -5.19 10.09
C TYR A 22 -27.74 -5.48 8.62
N THR A 23 -28.74 -6.32 8.32
CA THR A 23 -29.19 -6.57 6.93
C THR A 23 -29.90 -5.34 6.35
N SER A 24 -30.62 -4.58 7.18
CA SER A 24 -31.21 -3.29 6.82
C SER A 24 -30.14 -2.23 6.53
N GLN A 25 -29.07 -2.18 7.33
CA GLN A 25 -27.93 -1.29 7.10
C GLN A 25 -27.13 -1.66 5.84
N LEU A 26 -26.87 -2.95 5.59
CA LEU A 26 -26.23 -3.41 4.35
C LEU A 26 -27.09 -3.17 3.11
N SER A 27 -28.41 -3.28 3.22
CA SER A 27 -29.34 -3.02 2.12
C SER A 27 -29.58 -1.52 1.88
N MET A 28 -29.49 -0.68 2.91
CA MET A 28 -29.50 0.79 2.76
C MET A 28 -28.18 1.34 2.21
N GLU A 29 -27.03 0.78 2.60
CA GLU A 29 -25.72 1.19 2.05
C GLU A 29 -25.55 0.81 0.57
N SER A 30 -26.40 -0.08 0.05
CA SER A 30 -26.46 -0.44 -1.38
C SER A 30 -27.52 0.32 -2.19
N LYS A 31 -28.43 1.10 -1.56
CA LYS A 31 -29.59 1.71 -2.25
C LYS A 31 -29.55 3.23 -2.48
N THR A 32 -28.44 3.91 -2.19
CA THR A 32 -28.29 5.34 -2.53
C THR A 32 -27.25 5.55 -3.63
N ASP A 33 -27.50 5.08 -4.85
CA ASP A 33 -26.67 5.41 -6.01
C ASP A 33 -27.52 5.81 -7.21
N ASP A 34 -27.58 7.12 -7.44
CA ASP A 34 -28.01 7.80 -8.65
C ASP A 34 -27.22 7.24 -9.86
N SER A 35 -27.86 6.44 -10.71
CA SER A 35 -27.39 5.08 -11.02
C SER A 35 -26.55 4.86 -12.29
N THR A 36 -26.29 5.88 -13.11
CA THR A 36 -25.58 5.69 -14.40
C THR A 36 -24.26 6.44 -14.55
N ASP A 37 -24.16 7.70 -14.15
CA ASP A 37 -22.87 8.45 -14.23
C ASP A 37 -21.92 8.10 -13.07
N LYS A 38 -22.49 7.86 -11.88
CA LYS A 38 -21.71 7.37 -10.73
C LYS A 38 -21.16 5.97 -10.94
N SER A 39 -21.82 5.12 -11.73
CA SER A 39 -21.35 3.74 -11.95
C SER A 39 -20.11 3.70 -12.85
N ILE A 40 -20.06 4.54 -13.91
CA ILE A 40 -18.89 4.61 -14.81
C ILE A 40 -17.69 5.24 -14.11
N ARG A 41 -17.86 6.39 -13.42
CA ARG A 41 -16.76 7.05 -12.70
C ARG A 41 -16.23 6.19 -11.56
N LYS A 42 -17.12 5.50 -10.83
CA LYS A 42 -16.75 4.52 -9.82
C LYS A 42 -16.01 3.33 -10.45
N ARG A 43 -16.43 2.84 -11.61
CA ARG A 43 -15.74 1.77 -12.32
C ARG A 43 -14.33 2.18 -12.75
N ILE A 44 -14.16 3.40 -13.26
CA ILE A 44 -12.83 3.94 -13.59
C ILE A 44 -11.96 4.01 -12.33
N PHE A 45 -12.50 4.51 -11.22
CA PHE A 45 -11.79 4.55 -9.94
C PHE A 45 -11.34 3.16 -9.46
N GLU A 46 -12.22 2.16 -9.56
CA GLU A 46 -11.92 0.77 -9.20
C GLU A 46 -10.82 0.14 -10.07
N ILE A 47 -10.70 0.56 -11.34
CA ILE A 47 -9.68 0.05 -12.26
C ILE A 47 -8.31 0.66 -11.93
N ILE A 48 -8.25 1.98 -11.68
CA ILE A 48 -6.98 2.73 -11.58
C ILE A 48 -6.39 2.79 -10.17
N GLU A 49 -7.21 2.63 -9.13
CA GLU A 49 -6.73 2.59 -7.76
C GLU A 49 -6.41 1.13 -7.37
N PRO A 50 -5.18 0.83 -6.91
CA PRO A 50 -4.81 -0.53 -6.56
C PRO A 50 -5.69 -1.02 -5.42
N SER A 51 -6.65 -1.91 -5.72
CA SER A 51 -7.59 -2.44 -4.74
C SER A 51 -7.33 -3.92 -4.45
N VAL A 52 -7.64 -4.34 -3.21
CA VAL A 52 -7.37 -5.69 -2.70
C VAL A 52 -8.24 -6.77 -3.39
N ASN A 53 -9.33 -6.36 -4.04
CA ASN A 53 -10.20 -7.23 -4.82
C ASN A 53 -10.05 -6.87 -6.30
N SER A 54 -8.90 -7.23 -6.88
CA SER A 54 -8.54 -6.86 -8.24
C SER A 54 -9.34 -7.66 -9.27
N ASP A 55 -10.13 -6.96 -10.07
CA ASP A 55 -10.65 -7.49 -11.32
C ASP A 55 -9.51 -7.67 -12.34
N VAL A 56 -9.68 -8.59 -13.29
CA VAL A 56 -8.70 -8.86 -14.36
C VAL A 56 -8.33 -7.57 -15.11
N VAL A 57 -9.28 -6.65 -15.30
CA VAL A 57 -9.06 -5.36 -15.98
C VAL A 57 -8.13 -4.43 -15.17
N SER A 58 -8.28 -4.40 -13.84
CA SER A 58 -7.39 -3.61 -12.96
C SER A 58 -5.97 -4.19 -12.99
N LEU A 59 -5.84 -5.52 -12.98
CA LEU A 59 -4.54 -6.17 -13.09
C LEU A 59 -3.84 -5.84 -14.43
N ILE A 60 -4.58 -5.87 -15.55
CA ILE A 60 -4.04 -5.49 -16.86
C ILE A 60 -3.59 -4.03 -16.85
N TYR A 61 -4.37 -3.13 -16.26
CA TYR A 61 -4.03 -1.72 -16.15
C TYR A 61 -2.73 -1.53 -15.35
N ASP A 62 -2.63 -2.13 -14.16
CA ASP A 62 -1.45 -2.05 -13.29
C ASP A 62 -0.19 -2.59 -14.00
N VAL A 63 -0.31 -3.76 -14.64
CA VAL A 63 0.78 -4.36 -15.42
C VAL A 63 1.19 -3.47 -16.60
N SER A 64 0.21 -2.92 -17.33
CA SER A 64 0.48 -2.01 -18.45
C SER A 64 1.23 -0.76 -17.99
N MET A 65 0.91 -0.24 -16.80
CA MET A 65 1.57 0.92 -16.25
C MET A 65 2.99 0.61 -15.80
N ILE A 66 3.22 -0.53 -15.16
CA ILE A 66 4.57 -0.98 -14.79
C ILE A 66 5.43 -1.15 -16.05
N ILE A 67 4.89 -1.75 -17.12
CA ILE A 67 5.59 -1.86 -18.41
C ILE A 67 5.91 -0.48 -18.98
N ALA A 68 4.96 0.46 -18.95
CA ALA A 68 5.19 1.83 -19.42
C ALA A 68 6.30 2.54 -18.60
N ILE A 69 6.34 2.34 -17.28
CA ILE A 69 7.42 2.86 -16.41
C ILE A 69 8.78 2.27 -16.82
N VAL A 70 8.88 0.95 -16.99
CA VAL A 70 10.13 0.28 -17.39
C VAL A 70 10.60 0.79 -18.76
N ILE A 71 9.70 0.84 -19.75
CA ILE A 71 10.01 1.36 -21.10
C ILE A 71 10.48 2.82 -21.01
N SER A 72 9.87 3.63 -20.15
CA SER A 72 10.23 5.04 -19.98
C SER A 72 11.63 5.28 -19.38
N ILE A 73 12.24 4.25 -18.78
CA ILE A 73 13.60 4.31 -18.21
C ILE A 73 14.67 3.97 -19.25
N ILE A 74 14.34 3.15 -20.26
CA ILE A 74 15.30 2.71 -21.28
C ILE A 74 16.03 3.88 -21.94
N PRO A 75 15.36 4.97 -22.39
CA PRO A 75 16.04 6.15 -22.93
C PRO A 75 17.10 6.78 -22.01
N LEU A 76 16.93 6.69 -20.68
CA LEU A 76 17.87 7.28 -19.72
C LEU A 76 19.19 6.51 -19.62
N ALA A 77 19.22 5.23 -20.05
CA ALA A 77 20.42 4.41 -19.98
C ALA A 77 21.45 4.76 -21.05
N PHE A 78 21.06 5.51 -22.09
CA PHE A 78 21.91 5.85 -23.22
C PHE A 78 22.27 7.34 -23.19
N LYS A 79 23.53 7.66 -23.50
CA LYS A 79 24.01 9.04 -23.62
C LYS A 79 23.66 9.67 -24.97
N GLU A 80 23.42 8.86 -25.99
CA GLU A 80 23.08 9.33 -27.33
C GLU A 80 21.57 9.57 -27.48
N GLU A 81 21.23 10.69 -28.11
CA GLU A 81 19.84 11.03 -28.43
C GLU A 81 19.45 10.37 -29.75
N HIS A 82 18.65 9.31 -29.67
CA HIS A 82 18.02 8.70 -30.84
C HIS A 82 16.58 9.17 -30.98
N LYS A 83 16.12 9.42 -32.21
CA LYS A 83 14.72 9.81 -32.48
C LYS A 83 13.70 8.83 -31.88
N LEU A 84 14.04 7.53 -31.82
CA LEU A 84 13.21 6.51 -31.19
C LEU A 84 13.00 6.78 -29.69
N PHE A 85 14.03 7.24 -28.99
CA PHE A 85 13.95 7.56 -27.56
C PHE A 85 13.05 8.77 -27.30
N ASP A 86 13.09 9.79 -28.17
CA ASP A 86 12.17 10.92 -28.08
C ASP A 86 10.71 10.50 -28.30
N ILE A 87 10.47 9.58 -29.24
CA ILE A 87 9.13 9.03 -29.48
C ILE A 87 8.65 8.25 -28.25
N ILE A 88 9.50 7.36 -27.71
CA ILE A 88 9.19 6.60 -26.48
C ILE A 88 8.87 7.54 -25.33
N ASP A 89 9.67 8.58 -25.12
CA ASP A 89 9.43 9.57 -24.06
C ASP A 89 8.09 10.30 -24.26
N LYS A 90 7.78 10.74 -25.49
CA LYS A 90 6.50 11.41 -25.79
C LYS A 90 5.30 10.49 -25.55
N VAL A 91 5.37 9.24 -26.01
CA VAL A 91 4.30 8.25 -25.83
C VAL A 91 4.10 7.92 -24.34
N THR A 92 5.17 7.60 -23.61
CA THR A 92 5.08 7.22 -22.18
C THR A 92 4.58 8.39 -21.31
N VAL A 93 5.02 9.61 -21.60
CA VAL A 93 4.53 10.82 -20.90
C VAL A 93 3.06 11.07 -21.19
N SER A 94 2.61 10.83 -22.42
CA SER A 94 1.19 10.96 -22.77
C SER A 94 0.34 9.96 -21.97
N ILE A 95 0.81 8.71 -21.84
CA ILE A 95 0.17 7.68 -20.99
C ILE A 95 0.11 8.14 -19.53
N PHE A 96 1.20 8.70 -18.98
CA PHE A 96 1.22 9.19 -17.59
C PHE A 96 0.33 10.41 -17.36
N ILE A 97 0.21 11.31 -18.34
CA ILE A 97 -0.73 12.43 -18.27
C ILE A 97 -2.16 11.91 -18.23
N ILE A 98 -2.51 10.95 -19.10
CA ILE A 98 -3.85 10.34 -19.10
C ILE A 98 -4.14 9.67 -17.76
N ASP A 99 -3.22 8.86 -17.23
CA ASP A 99 -3.33 8.26 -15.89
C ASP A 99 -3.56 9.30 -14.80
N TYR A 100 -2.76 10.38 -14.79
CA TYR A 100 -2.92 11.45 -13.80
C TYR A 100 -4.29 12.14 -13.91
N ILE A 101 -4.78 12.41 -15.12
CA ILE A 101 -6.10 13.00 -15.36
C ILE A 101 -7.21 12.06 -14.87
N LEU A 102 -7.15 10.77 -15.22
CA LEU A 102 -8.14 9.78 -14.78
C LEU A 102 -8.22 9.71 -13.24
N ARG A 103 -7.07 9.78 -12.57
CA ARG A 103 -7.01 9.81 -11.10
C ARG A 103 -7.51 11.13 -10.51
N TYR A 104 -7.21 12.25 -11.15
CA TYR A 104 -7.72 13.56 -10.73
C TYR A 104 -9.25 13.62 -10.84
N MET A 105 -9.83 13.08 -11.92
CA MET A 105 -11.28 13.01 -12.14
C MET A 105 -12.03 12.13 -11.12
N THR A 106 -11.33 11.21 -10.46
CA THR A 106 -11.88 10.26 -9.48
C THR A 106 -11.39 10.54 -8.04
N ALA A 107 -10.81 11.72 -7.82
CA ALA A 107 -10.24 12.13 -6.52
C ALA A 107 -11.28 12.20 -5.39
N ASP A 108 -12.55 12.46 -5.72
CA ASP A 108 -13.70 12.47 -4.82
C ASP A 108 -13.93 11.10 -4.17
N TYR A 109 -13.79 10.01 -4.92
CA TYR A 109 -13.89 8.64 -4.39
C TYR A 109 -12.72 8.30 -3.46
N LYS A 110 -11.50 8.75 -3.80
CA LYS A 110 -10.30 8.46 -3.01
C LYS A 110 -10.31 9.13 -1.64
N LEU A 111 -10.67 10.41 -1.59
CA LEU A 111 -10.66 11.21 -0.36
C LEU A 111 -11.94 11.06 0.47
N LYS A 112 -12.91 10.23 0.02
CA LYS A 112 -14.22 9.97 0.65
C LYS A 112 -15.03 11.23 0.99
N ASN A 113 -14.66 12.37 0.41
CA ASN A 113 -15.32 13.65 0.58
C ASN A 113 -15.87 14.06 -0.78
N LYS A 114 -17.20 14.22 -0.87
CA LYS A 114 -17.92 14.59 -2.12
C LYS A 114 -17.81 16.08 -2.48
N SER A 115 -16.96 16.84 -1.79
CA SER A 115 -16.84 18.29 -1.97
C SER A 115 -15.72 18.67 -2.94
N PHE A 116 -15.85 19.84 -3.57
CA PHE A 116 -14.84 20.46 -4.44
C PHE A 116 -13.45 20.54 -3.78
N VAL A 117 -13.41 20.58 -2.45
CA VAL A 117 -12.18 20.53 -1.63
C VAL A 117 -11.32 19.31 -1.95
N SER A 118 -11.92 18.18 -2.31
CA SER A 118 -11.19 16.95 -2.65
C SER A 118 -10.34 17.10 -3.91
N PHE A 119 -10.83 17.82 -4.91
CA PHE A 119 -10.08 18.07 -6.16
C PHE A 119 -8.89 19.00 -5.92
N ILE A 120 -9.05 20.04 -5.09
CA ILE A 120 -7.94 20.94 -4.73
C ILE A 120 -6.90 20.22 -3.88
N LYS A 121 -7.32 19.34 -2.98
CA LYS A 121 -6.41 18.62 -2.07
C LYS A 121 -5.63 17.50 -2.75
N TYR A 122 -6.18 16.89 -3.81
CA TYR A 122 -5.58 15.72 -4.45
C TYR A 122 -4.14 15.95 -4.97
N PRO A 123 -3.83 17.03 -5.72
CA PRO A 123 -2.47 17.32 -6.18
C PRO A 123 -1.42 17.42 -5.07
N PHE A 124 -1.83 17.73 -3.84
CA PHE A 124 -0.95 17.83 -2.68
C PHE A 124 -0.78 16.50 -1.92
N THR A 125 -1.36 15.40 -2.42
CA THR A 125 -1.12 14.07 -1.86
C THR A 125 0.22 13.52 -2.36
N LEU A 126 0.95 12.79 -1.51
CA LEU A 126 2.31 12.28 -1.82
C LEU A 126 2.38 11.57 -3.18
N TRP A 127 1.41 10.71 -3.48
CA TRP A 127 1.38 9.97 -4.74
C TRP A 127 1.08 10.86 -5.95
N ALA A 128 0.20 11.86 -5.81
CA ALA A 128 -0.08 12.80 -6.89
C ALA A 128 1.12 13.74 -7.16
N ILE A 129 1.88 14.10 -6.12
CA ILE A 129 3.13 14.85 -6.26
C ILE A 129 4.15 14.03 -7.06
N ILE A 130 4.31 12.74 -6.76
CA ILE A 130 5.20 11.84 -7.52
C ILE A 130 4.74 11.75 -8.98
N ASP A 131 3.44 11.60 -9.22
CA ASP A 131 2.89 11.57 -10.59
C ASP A 131 3.20 12.87 -11.35
N LEU A 132 2.94 14.03 -10.74
CA LEU A 132 3.20 15.33 -11.35
C LEU A 132 4.68 15.53 -11.64
N LEU A 133 5.55 15.21 -10.67
CA LEU A 133 6.99 15.36 -10.78
C LEU A 133 7.60 14.39 -11.81
N SER A 134 6.95 13.27 -12.08
CA SER A 134 7.35 12.31 -13.13
C SER A 134 7.02 12.79 -14.56
N ILE A 135 6.00 13.65 -14.70
CA ILE A 135 5.51 14.21 -15.97
C ILE A 135 6.25 15.51 -16.29
N LEU A 136 6.47 16.35 -15.26
CA LEU A 136 6.99 17.71 -15.39
C LEU A 136 8.28 17.82 -16.23
N PRO A 137 9.32 16.99 -16.06
CA PRO A 137 10.53 17.05 -16.86
C PRO A 137 10.29 16.98 -18.37
N SER A 138 9.47 16.02 -18.80
CA SER A 138 9.20 15.81 -20.23
C SER A 138 8.21 16.83 -20.78
N PHE A 139 7.25 17.27 -19.97
CA PHE A 139 6.34 18.33 -20.37
C PHE A 139 7.09 19.64 -20.62
N LEU A 140 8.02 20.02 -19.74
CA LEU A 140 8.88 21.19 -19.93
C LEU A 140 9.79 21.04 -21.16
N SER A 141 10.34 19.85 -21.40
CA SER A 141 11.14 19.59 -22.61
C SER A 141 10.34 19.78 -23.90
N MET A 142 9.04 19.45 -23.90
CA MET A 142 8.16 19.64 -25.05
C MET A 142 7.84 21.11 -25.31
N LEU A 143 7.70 21.92 -24.26
CA LEU A 143 7.48 23.37 -24.37
C LEU A 143 8.74 24.13 -24.82
N ASN A 144 9.92 23.61 -24.48
CA ASN A 144 11.21 24.23 -24.78
C ASN A 144 11.58 24.22 -26.28
N ASP A 145 10.94 23.38 -27.11
CA ASP A 145 11.05 23.49 -28.57
C ASP A 145 10.49 24.84 -29.08
N GLY A 146 9.60 25.49 -28.32
CA GLY A 146 9.05 26.83 -28.61
C GLY A 146 9.76 28.00 -27.93
N PHE A 147 10.34 27.79 -26.74
CA PHE A 147 11.10 28.80 -25.98
C PHE A 147 12.52 28.30 -25.76
N LYS A 148 13.54 28.91 -26.39
CA LYS A 148 14.96 28.50 -26.33
C LYS A 148 15.60 28.61 -24.92
N VAL A 149 15.19 27.81 -23.95
CA VAL A 149 15.78 27.74 -22.60
C VAL A 149 16.61 26.45 -22.47
N VAL A 150 17.63 26.33 -23.31
CA VAL A 150 18.37 25.07 -23.56
C VAL A 150 19.22 24.59 -22.36
N ARG A 151 19.54 25.46 -21.39
CA ARG A 151 20.45 25.12 -20.27
C ARG A 151 19.75 24.40 -19.12
N ILE A 152 18.54 24.82 -18.77
CA ILE A 152 17.80 24.28 -17.61
C ILE A 152 17.26 22.87 -17.91
N VAL A 153 16.86 22.59 -19.15
CA VAL A 153 16.30 21.29 -19.54
C VAL A 153 17.28 20.12 -19.34
N ARG A 154 18.60 20.34 -19.47
CA ARG A 154 19.61 19.29 -19.26
C ARG A 154 19.67 18.80 -17.81
N VAL A 155 19.56 19.72 -16.85
CA VAL A 155 19.59 19.40 -15.41
C VAL A 155 18.30 18.73 -14.94
N ILE A 156 17.21 18.91 -15.70
CA ILE A 156 15.89 18.34 -15.40
C ILE A 156 15.76 16.89 -15.94
N LYS A 157 16.55 16.48 -16.95
CA LYS A 157 16.46 15.13 -17.53
C LYS A 157 16.61 13.99 -16.50
N PRO A 158 17.56 14.04 -15.54
CA PRO A 158 17.68 13.01 -14.50
C PRO A 158 16.44 12.89 -13.60
N LEU A 159 15.65 13.96 -13.42
CA LEU A 159 14.42 13.90 -12.63
C LEU A 159 13.38 12.95 -13.22
N LYS A 160 13.50 12.55 -14.50
CA LYS A 160 12.67 11.48 -15.08
C LYS A 160 12.79 10.17 -14.30
N ILE A 161 13.87 9.92 -13.56
CA ILE A 161 14.01 8.72 -12.70
C ILE A 161 12.92 8.64 -11.63
N ILE A 162 12.28 9.76 -11.29
CA ILE A 162 11.20 9.82 -10.31
C ILE A 162 10.00 8.95 -10.73
N ARG A 163 9.86 8.67 -12.03
CA ARG A 163 8.89 7.70 -12.58
C ARG A 163 8.97 6.33 -11.90
N ILE A 164 10.15 5.90 -11.45
CA ILE A 164 10.32 4.59 -10.79
C ILE A 164 9.58 4.51 -9.45
N PHE A 165 9.43 5.64 -8.76
CA PHE A 165 8.67 5.69 -7.51
C PHE A 165 7.18 5.49 -7.73
N LYS A 166 6.65 5.67 -8.96
CA LYS A 166 5.25 5.33 -9.28
C LYS A 166 4.98 3.84 -9.04
N THR A 167 5.95 2.96 -9.29
CA THR A 167 5.84 1.52 -9.04
C THR A 167 5.54 1.21 -7.58
N PHE A 168 6.03 2.02 -6.64
CA PHE A 168 5.81 1.78 -5.21
C PHE A 168 4.33 1.90 -4.82
N ARG A 169 3.53 2.70 -5.55
CA ARG A 169 2.09 2.82 -5.32
C ARG A 169 1.34 1.49 -5.48
N TYR A 170 1.81 0.65 -6.40
CA TYR A 170 1.20 -0.65 -6.72
C TYR A 170 1.64 -1.76 -5.76
N SER A 171 2.64 -1.49 -4.90
CA SER A 171 3.18 -2.48 -3.98
C SER A 171 2.49 -2.42 -2.62
N ASN A 172 1.58 -3.36 -2.36
CA ASN A 172 1.03 -3.58 -1.01
C ASN A 172 2.14 -3.84 0.04
N SER A 173 3.27 -4.39 -0.39
CA SER A 173 4.43 -4.65 0.48
C SER A 173 5.06 -3.35 0.98
N ILE A 174 5.09 -2.28 0.18
CA ILE A 174 5.65 -1.00 0.62
C ILE A 174 4.81 -0.39 1.73
N LEU A 175 3.49 -0.55 1.68
CA LEU A 175 2.59 -0.07 2.72
C LEU A 175 2.80 -0.84 4.03
N ILE A 176 3.05 -2.15 3.96
CA ILE A 176 3.40 -2.95 5.13
C ILE A 176 4.74 -2.47 5.71
N ILE A 177 5.77 -2.33 4.86
CA ILE A 177 7.10 -1.86 5.29
C ILE A 177 7.02 -0.47 5.93
N ALA A 178 6.25 0.46 5.36
CA ALA A 178 6.04 1.78 5.92
C ALA A 178 5.38 1.73 7.31
N GLU A 179 4.39 0.86 7.50
CA GLU A 179 3.76 0.65 8.81
C GLU A 179 4.76 0.06 9.81
N VAL A 180 5.57 -0.91 9.38
CA VAL A 180 6.64 -1.50 10.21
C VAL A 180 7.65 -0.46 10.65
N ILE A 181 8.12 0.41 9.74
CA ILE A 181 9.06 1.48 10.08
C ILE A 181 8.44 2.44 11.09
N LYS A 182 7.15 2.79 10.92
CA LYS A 182 6.42 3.67 11.83
C LYS A 182 6.28 3.06 13.23
N HIS A 183 5.96 1.77 13.30
CA HIS A 183 5.81 1.03 14.55
C HIS A 183 7.16 0.81 15.24
N SER A 184 8.20 0.49 14.47
CA SER A 184 9.56 0.20 14.94
C SER A 184 10.48 1.43 14.91
N LYS A 185 9.92 2.65 14.93
CA LYS A 185 10.69 3.89 14.81
C LYS A 185 11.73 4.06 15.93
N TYR A 186 11.37 3.75 17.17
CA TYR A 186 12.28 3.94 18.31
C TYR A 186 13.44 2.93 18.30
N PRO A 187 13.21 1.62 18.10
CA PRO A 187 14.29 0.66 17.86
C PRO A 187 15.20 1.05 16.69
N LEU A 188 14.63 1.44 15.54
CA LEU A 188 15.42 1.85 14.37
C LEU A 188 16.25 3.11 14.64
N MET A 189 15.68 4.10 15.35
CA MET A 189 16.43 5.29 15.76
C MET A 189 17.56 4.96 16.73
N ALA A 190 17.35 4.02 17.67
CA ALA A 190 18.40 3.57 18.57
C ALA A 190 19.54 2.91 17.80
N VAL A 191 19.23 2.02 16.84
CA VAL A 191 20.25 1.41 15.97
C VAL A 191 20.97 2.46 15.13
N GLY A 192 20.26 3.41 14.51
CA GLY A 192 20.88 4.50 13.75
C GLY A 192 21.81 5.37 14.61
N THR A 193 21.44 5.60 15.88
CA THR A 193 22.29 6.32 16.84
C THR A 193 23.55 5.52 17.18
N LEU A 194 23.41 4.21 17.40
CA LEU A 194 24.56 3.31 17.63
C LEU A 194 25.47 3.23 16.40
N SER A 195 24.91 3.17 15.19
CA SER A 195 25.67 3.22 13.94
C SER A 195 26.44 4.52 13.78
N LEU A 196 25.82 5.67 14.08
CA LEU A 196 26.49 6.97 14.03
C LEU A 196 27.62 7.03 15.07
N LEU A 197 27.38 6.56 16.30
CA LEU A 197 28.39 6.52 17.34
C LEU A 197 29.56 5.60 16.93
N TYR A 198 29.28 4.43 16.40
CA TYR A 198 30.29 3.51 15.86
C TYR A 198 31.14 4.22 14.80
N ILE A 199 30.52 4.88 13.81
CA ILE A 199 31.24 5.57 12.74
C ILE A 199 32.18 6.62 13.36
N LEU A 200 31.65 7.50 14.22
CA LEU A 200 32.46 8.58 14.81
C LEU A 200 33.60 8.05 15.68
N VAL A 201 33.36 7.01 16.49
CA VAL A 201 34.39 6.43 17.37
C VAL A 201 35.45 5.70 16.55
N SER A 202 35.06 4.84 15.61
CA SER A 202 36.01 4.11 14.76
C SER A 202 36.84 5.07 13.90
N SER A 203 36.22 6.12 13.35
CA SER A 203 36.93 7.15 12.60
C SER A 203 37.91 7.94 13.46
N LEU A 204 37.52 8.31 14.68
CA LEU A 204 38.43 9.03 15.59
C LEU A 204 39.63 8.18 15.99
N ILE A 205 39.41 6.90 16.32
CA ILE A 205 40.49 5.99 16.68
C ILE A 205 41.43 5.80 15.48
N ILE A 206 40.89 5.44 14.30
CA ILE A 206 41.73 5.12 13.16
C ILE A 206 42.51 6.34 12.65
N PHE A 207 41.89 7.53 12.66
CA PHE A 207 42.54 8.77 12.24
C PHE A 207 43.74 9.13 13.14
N ASN A 208 43.65 8.85 14.44
CA ASN A 208 44.76 9.09 15.36
C ASN A 208 45.84 7.99 15.33
N VAL A 209 45.46 6.75 15.04
CA VAL A 209 46.39 5.60 15.01
C VAL A 209 47.16 5.54 13.68
N GLU A 210 46.51 5.84 12.56
CA GLU A 210 47.08 5.66 11.21
C GLU A 210 47.75 6.90 10.64
N GLY A 211 47.76 8.02 11.38
CA GLY A 211 48.51 9.24 11.08
C GLY A 211 48.35 9.73 9.64
N ASP A 212 49.35 9.44 8.79
CA ASP A 212 49.41 9.91 7.40
C ASP A 212 48.59 9.06 6.41
N SER A 213 48.06 7.90 6.80
CA SER A 213 47.28 7.03 5.89
C SER A 213 45.88 7.55 5.59
N PHE A 214 45.37 8.48 6.40
CA PHE A 214 44.08 9.13 6.21
C PHE A 214 44.31 10.64 6.08
N GLU A 215 44.20 11.19 4.86
CA GLU A 215 44.51 12.60 4.59
C GLU A 215 43.62 13.56 5.41
N THR A 216 42.34 13.19 5.59
CA THR A 216 41.38 13.96 6.36
C THR A 216 40.56 13.09 7.30
N PHE A 217 39.98 13.70 8.34
CA PHE A 217 39.03 13.01 9.20
C PHE A 217 37.82 12.49 8.42
N PHE A 218 37.43 13.14 7.33
CA PHE A 218 36.36 12.68 6.46
C PHE A 218 36.70 11.35 5.77
N ASP A 219 37.97 11.10 5.44
CA ASP A 219 38.40 9.82 4.88
C ASP A 219 38.27 8.69 5.91
N ALA A 220 38.54 8.97 7.17
CA ALA A 220 38.32 8.03 8.26
C ALA A 220 36.82 7.76 8.49
N VAL A 221 35.96 8.78 8.33
CA VAL A 221 34.48 8.64 8.35
C VAL A 221 33.98 7.81 7.17
N TYR A 222 34.51 8.07 5.98
CA TYR A 222 34.21 7.30 4.78
C TYR A 222 34.59 5.84 4.96
N TRP A 223 35.83 5.56 5.40
CA TRP A 223 36.28 4.20 5.70
C TRP A 223 35.38 3.51 6.73
N ALA A 224 35.12 4.14 7.88
CA ALA A 224 34.29 3.53 8.92
C ALA A 224 32.86 3.25 8.44
N THR A 225 32.31 4.10 7.57
CA THR A 225 30.97 3.92 6.96
C THR A 225 30.96 2.74 5.99
N VAL A 226 31.94 2.66 5.09
CA VAL A 226 32.09 1.59 4.10
C VAL A 226 32.40 0.25 4.79
N SER A 227 33.13 0.26 5.89
CA SER A 227 33.38 -0.91 6.74
C SER A 227 32.15 -1.33 7.54
N LEU A 228 31.41 -0.40 8.17
CA LEU A 228 30.17 -0.69 8.90
C LEU A 228 29.14 -1.36 7.98
N THR A 229 28.99 -0.82 6.77
CA THR A 229 28.04 -1.30 5.77
C THR A 229 28.53 -2.56 5.05
N THR A 230 29.70 -3.09 5.42
CA THR A 230 30.31 -4.30 4.84
C THR A 230 30.57 -4.21 3.33
N VAL A 231 30.58 -2.98 2.77
CA VAL A 231 30.86 -2.76 1.34
C VAL A 231 32.34 -2.96 1.06
N GLY A 232 33.21 -2.35 1.88
CA GLY A 232 34.66 -2.59 1.85
C GLY A 232 35.33 -2.40 0.48
N TYR A 233 35.20 -1.23 -0.14
CA TYR A 233 35.81 -0.97 -1.46
C TYR A 233 37.33 -1.23 -1.52
N GLY A 234 38.03 -1.03 -0.40
CA GLY A 234 39.47 -1.29 -0.28
C GLY A 234 40.35 -0.20 -0.90
N ASP A 235 39.75 0.95 -1.23
CA ASP A 235 40.41 2.16 -1.71
C ASP A 235 41.18 2.90 -0.60
N ILE A 236 40.65 2.89 0.62
CA ILE A 236 41.31 3.42 1.83
C ILE A 236 41.25 2.35 2.92
N TYR A 237 42.37 2.08 3.60
CA TYR A 237 42.45 1.07 4.65
C TYR A 237 43.67 1.30 5.57
N PRO A 238 43.63 0.82 6.82
CA PRO A 238 44.75 0.93 7.74
C PRO A 238 45.95 0.10 7.31
N HIS A 239 47.13 0.72 7.31
CA HIS A 239 48.38 0.08 6.93
C HIS A 239 49.16 -0.42 8.15
N THR A 240 49.08 0.26 9.30
CA THR A 240 49.82 -0.08 10.51
C THR A 240 49.27 -1.34 11.19
N HIS A 241 50.10 -1.98 12.03
CA HIS A 241 49.66 -3.16 12.78
C HIS A 241 48.53 -2.80 13.77
N GLU A 242 48.64 -1.65 14.42
CA GLU A 242 47.67 -1.16 15.40
C GLU A 242 46.32 -0.84 14.74
N GLY A 243 46.34 -0.12 13.61
CA GLY A 243 45.10 0.19 12.89
C GLY A 243 44.44 -1.05 12.28
N ARG A 244 45.22 -2.06 11.88
CA ARG A 244 44.65 -3.37 11.48
C ARG A 244 43.94 -4.07 12.64
N ILE A 245 44.48 -4.03 13.85
CA ILE A 245 43.80 -4.57 15.04
C ILE A 245 42.50 -3.82 15.28
N VAL A 246 42.51 -2.50 15.21
CA VAL A 246 41.30 -1.67 15.32
C VAL A 246 40.27 -2.07 14.25
N ALA A 247 40.69 -2.24 13.00
CA ALA A 247 39.81 -2.66 11.91
C ALA A 247 39.20 -4.05 12.14
N MET A 248 39.96 -5.01 12.68
CA MET A 248 39.46 -6.35 13.00
C MET A 248 38.32 -6.27 14.02
N PHE A 249 38.52 -5.54 15.14
CA PHE A 249 37.48 -5.36 16.14
C PHE A 249 36.29 -4.57 15.59
N SER A 250 36.57 -3.46 14.90
CA SER A 250 35.54 -2.63 14.27
C SER A 250 34.66 -3.46 13.33
N SER A 251 35.24 -4.33 12.52
CA SER A 251 34.49 -5.20 11.59
C SER A 251 33.53 -6.16 12.30
N LEU A 252 33.94 -6.73 13.45
CA LEU A 252 33.06 -7.59 14.26
C LEU A 252 31.84 -6.82 14.79
N PHE A 253 32.07 -5.61 15.32
CA PHE A 253 30.98 -4.73 15.76
C PHE A 253 30.09 -4.29 14.61
N GLY A 254 30.67 -4.01 13.44
CA GLY A 254 29.92 -3.58 12.25
C GLY A 254 28.92 -4.62 11.78
N ILE A 255 29.32 -5.89 11.70
CA ILE A 255 28.43 -7.01 11.34
C ILE A 255 27.27 -7.14 12.33
N ALA A 256 27.54 -6.98 13.64
CA ALA A 256 26.48 -7.04 14.64
C ALA A 256 25.47 -5.89 14.49
N LEU A 257 25.95 -4.67 14.22
CA LEU A 257 25.09 -3.50 14.05
C LEU A 257 24.23 -3.56 12.79
N ILE A 258 24.79 -3.97 11.65
CA ILE A 258 24.03 -4.02 10.38
C ILE A 258 22.95 -5.12 10.36
N ALA A 259 23.09 -6.14 11.20
CA ALA A 259 22.08 -7.18 11.36
C ALA A 259 20.80 -6.69 12.06
N LEU A 260 20.91 -5.68 12.93
CA LEU A 260 19.79 -5.23 13.77
C LEU A 260 18.62 -4.62 12.97
N PRO A 261 18.81 -3.67 12.03
CA PRO A 261 17.69 -3.11 11.25
C PRO A 261 16.96 -4.19 10.44
N SER A 262 17.72 -5.11 9.85
CA SER A 262 17.16 -6.24 9.08
C SER A 262 16.27 -7.12 9.96
N GLY A 263 16.75 -7.47 11.16
CA GLY A 263 15.97 -8.25 12.13
C GLY A 263 14.70 -7.53 12.59
N ILE A 264 14.80 -6.25 12.94
CA ILE A 264 13.67 -5.42 13.40
C ILE A 264 12.59 -5.31 12.31
N ILE A 265 13.00 -5.05 11.07
CA ILE A 265 12.07 -4.92 9.94
C ILE A 265 11.41 -6.28 9.64
N THR A 266 12.18 -7.37 9.66
CA THR A 266 11.66 -8.72 9.38
C THR A 266 10.64 -9.15 10.43
N ALA A 267 10.94 -8.96 11.72
CA ALA A 267 10.01 -9.27 12.80
C ALA A 267 8.71 -8.46 12.67
N GLY A 268 8.81 -7.14 12.52
CA GLY A 268 7.63 -6.29 12.37
C GLY A 268 6.81 -6.60 11.11
N TYR A 269 7.47 -7.00 10.02
CA TYR A 269 6.80 -7.42 8.78
C TYR A 269 6.01 -8.71 9.00
N MET A 270 6.59 -9.69 9.70
CA MET A 270 5.92 -10.95 10.03
C MET A 270 4.71 -10.71 10.94
N ASP A 271 4.85 -9.86 11.96
CA ASP A 271 3.77 -9.48 12.87
C ASP A 271 2.61 -8.82 12.10
N SER A 272 2.95 -7.88 11.19
CA SER A 272 1.96 -7.19 10.36
C SER A 272 1.21 -8.14 9.41
N ILE A 273 1.88 -9.15 8.87
CA ILE A 273 1.25 -10.18 8.03
C ILE A 273 0.34 -11.08 8.87
N ASN A 274 0.80 -11.53 10.03
CA ASN A 274 0.03 -12.39 10.91
C ASN A 274 -1.24 -11.70 11.38
N GLU A 275 -1.16 -10.45 11.83
CA GLU A 275 -2.32 -9.66 12.24
C GLU A 275 -3.33 -9.47 11.09
N ARG A 276 -2.85 -9.23 9.87
CA ARG A 276 -3.71 -9.14 8.67
C ARG A 276 -4.40 -10.47 8.36
N ASN A 277 -3.69 -11.59 8.52
CA ASN A 277 -4.25 -12.92 8.29
C ASN A 277 -5.31 -13.28 9.33
N GLU A 278 -5.09 -12.96 10.60
CA GLU A 278 -6.07 -13.15 11.68
C GLU A 278 -7.32 -12.30 11.45
N LYS A 279 -7.15 -11.00 11.16
CA LYS A 279 -8.28 -10.11 10.81
C LYS A 279 -9.08 -10.64 9.61
N ARG A 280 -8.42 -11.24 8.62
CA ARG A 280 -9.08 -11.89 7.48
C ARG A 280 -9.84 -13.16 7.87
N LYS A 281 -9.29 -14.00 8.76
CA LYS A 281 -9.96 -15.20 9.30
C LYS A 281 -11.23 -14.80 10.07
N LEU A 282 -11.13 -13.87 11.01
CA LEU A 282 -12.26 -13.37 11.79
C LEU A 282 -13.37 -12.78 10.91
N LYS A 283 -13.01 -12.01 9.87
CA LYS A 283 -14.00 -11.50 8.90
C LYS A 283 -14.71 -12.62 8.14
N ARG A 284 -13.99 -13.67 7.75
CA ARG A 284 -14.58 -14.84 7.06
C ARG A 284 -15.51 -15.62 7.98
N GLU A 285 -15.13 -15.80 9.25
CA GLU A 285 -15.96 -16.47 10.26
C GLU A 285 -17.24 -15.70 10.54
N LYS A 286 -17.15 -14.39 10.78
CA LYS A 286 -18.32 -13.51 10.93
C LYS A 286 -19.24 -13.59 9.70
N LYS A 287 -18.69 -13.54 8.49
CA LYS A 287 -19.49 -13.67 7.26
C LYS A 287 -20.21 -15.03 7.17
N LYS A 288 -19.54 -16.12 7.55
CA LYS A 288 -20.16 -17.46 7.58
C LYS A 288 -21.28 -17.54 8.62
N GLN A 289 -21.11 -16.95 9.80
CA GLN A 289 -22.14 -16.90 10.84
C GLN A 289 -23.38 -16.14 10.36
N VAL A 290 -23.20 -14.98 9.74
CA VAL A 290 -24.32 -14.20 9.17
C VAL A 290 -25.06 -14.98 8.08
N ILE A 291 -24.34 -15.68 7.19
CA ILE A 291 -24.97 -16.51 6.15
C ILE A 291 -25.73 -17.69 6.76
N ARG A 292 -25.19 -18.32 7.82
CA ARG A 292 -25.89 -19.41 8.53
C ARG A 292 -27.17 -18.92 9.21
N ALA A 293 -27.10 -17.82 9.96
CA ALA A 293 -28.27 -17.22 10.61
C ALA A 293 -29.36 -16.84 9.59
N ALA A 294 -28.98 -16.21 8.47
CA ALA A 294 -29.92 -15.88 7.40
C ALA A 294 -30.51 -17.13 6.72
N SER A 295 -29.74 -18.21 6.59
CA SER A 295 -30.22 -19.48 6.05
C SER A 295 -31.17 -20.19 7.02
N GLU A 296 -30.91 -20.13 8.33
CA GLU A 296 -31.79 -20.67 9.37
C GLU A 296 -33.11 -19.90 9.44
N GLU A 297 -33.09 -18.56 9.41
CA GLU A 297 -34.30 -17.74 9.30
C GLU A 297 -35.12 -18.08 8.05
N MET A 298 -34.47 -18.29 6.91
CA MET A 298 -35.16 -18.64 5.66
C MET A 298 -35.83 -20.02 5.74
N LEU A 299 -35.18 -21.01 6.38
CA LEU A 299 -35.74 -22.34 6.58
C LEU A 299 -36.92 -22.33 7.57
N ILE A 300 -36.84 -21.55 8.65
CA ILE A 300 -37.93 -21.38 9.61
C ILE A 300 -39.12 -20.71 8.93
N ASN A 301 -38.88 -19.70 8.10
CA ASN A 301 -39.96 -19.03 7.38
C ASN A 301 -40.64 -20.00 6.39
N ASP A 302 -39.86 -20.78 5.62
CA ASP A 302 -40.42 -21.82 4.74
C ASP A 302 -41.20 -22.91 5.50
N SER A 303 -40.76 -23.30 6.71
CA SER A 303 -41.49 -24.29 7.52
C SER A 303 -42.81 -23.73 8.05
N ILE A 304 -42.83 -22.48 8.53
CA ILE A 304 -44.04 -21.80 9.00
C ILE A 304 -45.03 -21.61 7.84
N TYR A 305 -44.55 -21.25 6.64
CA TYR A 305 -45.39 -21.19 5.44
C TYR A 305 -45.97 -22.56 5.08
N SER A 306 -45.21 -23.65 5.25
CA SER A 306 -45.70 -25.00 5.00
C SER A 306 -46.75 -25.45 6.02
N GLU A 307 -46.56 -25.16 7.31
CA GLU A 307 -47.51 -25.49 8.38
C GLU A 307 -48.80 -24.69 8.29
N THR A 308 -48.73 -23.40 7.94
CA THR A 308 -49.94 -22.57 7.73
C THR A 308 -50.77 -23.05 6.54
N ILE A 309 -50.14 -23.51 5.45
CA ILE A 309 -50.85 -24.10 4.30
C ILE A 309 -51.50 -25.44 4.66
N VAL A 310 -50.86 -26.25 5.52
CA VAL A 310 -51.44 -27.52 5.99
C VAL A 310 -52.62 -27.28 6.94
N ALA A 311 -52.49 -26.34 7.88
CA ALA A 311 -53.57 -25.95 8.79
C ALA A 311 -54.80 -25.39 8.05
N ASP A 312 -54.60 -24.60 6.99
CA ASP A 312 -55.70 -24.05 6.18
C ASP A 312 -56.44 -25.13 5.36
N LYS A 313 -55.73 -26.19 4.94
CA LYS A 313 -56.33 -27.38 4.31
C LYS A 313 -57.15 -28.24 5.28
N ASP A 314 -56.71 -28.38 6.52
CA ASP A 314 -57.46 -29.14 7.54
C ASP A 314 -58.73 -28.39 7.99
N ILE A 315 -58.67 -27.05 8.08
CA ILE A 315 -59.84 -26.21 8.39
C ILE A 315 -60.88 -26.28 7.26
N THR A 316 -60.46 -26.19 5.99
CA THR A 316 -61.38 -26.30 4.84
C THR A 316 -61.98 -27.71 4.67
N SER A 317 -61.25 -28.76 5.05
CA SER A 317 -61.77 -30.14 5.14
C SER A 317 -62.82 -30.29 6.24
N SER A 318 -62.60 -29.70 7.42
CA SER A 318 -63.55 -29.74 8.54
C SER A 318 -64.86 -28.96 8.29
N TYR A 319 -64.80 -27.87 7.51
CA TYR A 319 -65.98 -27.11 7.10
C TYR A 319 -66.86 -27.87 6.10
N ASN A 320 -66.27 -28.65 5.19
CA ASN A 320 -67.02 -29.43 4.20
C ASN A 320 -67.79 -30.61 4.80
N ILE A 321 -67.40 -31.10 5.97
CA ILE A 321 -68.09 -32.22 6.65
C ILE A 321 -69.35 -31.74 7.39
N ASN A 322 -69.41 -30.48 7.83
CA ASN A 322 -70.56 -29.92 8.57
C ASN A 322 -71.63 -29.26 7.69
N THR A 323 -71.44 -29.20 6.37
CA THR A 323 -72.45 -28.70 5.40
C THR A 323 -73.19 -29.82 4.64
N LEU A 324 -72.98 -31.09 5.00
CA LEU A 324 -73.59 -32.27 4.37
C LEU A 324 -74.47 -33.11 5.32
N GLN A 325 -74.92 -32.57 6.45
CA GLN A 325 -75.99 -33.12 7.29
C GLN A 325 -77.21 -32.21 7.29
#